data_AF-A0A4Q3M7R0-F1
#
_entry.id   AF-A0A4Q3M7R0-F1
#
_cell.length_a   1.000
_cell.length_b   1.000
_cell.length_c   1.000
_cell.angle_alpha   90.00
_cell.angle_beta   90.00
_cell.angle_gamma   90.00
#
_symmetry.space_group_name_H-M   'P 1'
#
loop_
_entity.id
_entity.type
_entity.pdbx_description
1 polymer ?
#
loop_
_entity_poly.entity_id
_entity_poly.type
_entity_poly.pdbx_seq_one_letter_code
_entity_poly.pdbx_strand_id
1 'polypeptide(L)'
;MKRDSSMTAFTRMLVATATALTFSSMAAAQQADPSECEQKRAGVTAEVEEAKAAGQTDRVRGLERALAEIKVSCTEPGQKAKRDRRVSQKEKDVTKRQHELEEAQRDGNADKIAKRQAKLKEAQDELAAARKK
;
A
#
# COMPACT_ATOMS: atom_id res chain seq x y z
N MET A 1 -1.35 -25.57 -58.80
CA MET A 1 -0.88 -24.43 -59.61
C MET A 1 -2.04 -23.45 -59.70
N LYS A 2 -2.05 -22.30 -59.05
CA LYS A 2 -1.30 -21.08 -59.41
C LYS A 2 -1.10 -20.21 -58.14
N ARG A 3 0.10 -19.64 -58.02
CA ARG A 3 0.57 -18.76 -56.95
C ARG A 3 0.39 -17.31 -57.40
N ASP A 4 -0.07 -16.45 -56.50
CA ASP A 4 0.17 -15.00 -56.44
C ASP A 4 -0.02 -14.67 -54.94
N SER A 5 0.99 -14.48 -54.08
CA SER A 5 2.18 -13.64 -54.12
C SER A 5 1.85 -12.17 -54.34
N SER A 6 1.39 -11.49 -53.28
CA SER A 6 1.55 -10.05 -53.17
C SER A 6 1.89 -9.65 -51.74
N MET A 7 3.17 -9.28 -51.59
CA MET A 7 3.70 -8.23 -50.72
C MET A 7 3.60 -8.39 -49.20
N THR A 8 4.62 -9.09 -48.70
CA THR A 8 5.48 -8.63 -47.59
C THR A 8 5.54 -7.12 -47.46
N ALA A 9 5.17 -6.60 -46.27
CA ALA A 9 5.98 -5.66 -45.49
C ALA A 9 5.15 -5.04 -44.37
N PHE A 10 4.86 -5.75 -43.29
CA PHE A 10 4.73 -5.11 -41.98
C PHE A 10 5.35 -6.03 -40.93
N THR A 11 6.68 -5.94 -40.91
CA THR A 11 7.47 -5.78 -39.69
C THR A 11 7.13 -6.75 -38.56
N ARG A 12 7.96 -7.80 -38.47
CA ARG A 12 8.24 -8.53 -37.23
C ARG A 12 8.51 -7.53 -36.11
N MET A 13 7.48 -7.17 -35.36
CA MET A 13 7.61 -6.35 -34.18
C MET A 13 8.13 -7.26 -33.06
N LEU A 14 9.46 -7.40 -33.03
CA LEU A 14 10.19 -7.86 -31.85
C LEU A 14 9.97 -6.82 -30.75
N VAL A 15 8.86 -6.95 -30.01
CA VAL A 15 8.68 -6.24 -28.75
C VAL A 15 9.31 -7.10 -27.66
N ALA A 16 10.57 -6.83 -27.37
CA ALA A 16 11.19 -7.22 -26.12
C ALA A 16 10.49 -6.44 -24.99
N THR A 17 9.39 -6.96 -24.46
CA THR A 17 8.76 -6.44 -23.24
C THR A 17 9.60 -6.85 -22.04
N ALA A 18 10.63 -6.08 -21.76
CA ALA A 18 11.19 -5.96 -20.43
C ALA A 18 10.21 -5.15 -19.57
N THR A 19 9.40 -5.82 -18.74
CA THR A 19 8.59 -5.14 -17.73
C THR A 19 8.58 -5.92 -16.43
N ALA A 20 9.44 -5.42 -15.54
CA ALA A 20 9.28 -5.23 -14.11
C ALA A 20 8.70 -6.39 -13.28
N LEU A 21 9.58 -6.99 -12.48
CA LEU A 21 9.22 -7.61 -11.20
C LEU A 21 8.50 -6.56 -10.34
N THR A 22 7.17 -6.57 -10.34
CA THR A 22 6.40 -5.83 -9.34
C THR A 22 6.44 -6.61 -8.04
N PHE A 23 7.35 -6.24 -7.13
CA PHE A 23 7.19 -6.56 -5.72
C PHE A 23 5.98 -5.79 -5.20
N SER A 24 4.82 -6.44 -5.17
CA SER A 24 3.70 -5.99 -4.36
C SER A 24 3.95 -6.40 -2.92
N SER A 25 4.80 -5.66 -2.21
CA SER A 25 4.83 -5.70 -0.75
C SER A 25 3.60 -4.95 -0.23
N MET A 26 2.44 -5.62 -0.27
CA MET A 26 1.36 -5.29 0.65
C MET A 26 1.81 -5.69 2.06
N ALA A 27 2.59 -4.82 2.70
CA ALA A 27 2.79 -4.87 4.14
C ALA A 27 1.48 -4.41 4.78
N ALA A 28 0.55 -5.34 4.96
CA ALA A 28 -0.51 -5.18 5.94
C ALA A 28 0.20 -4.98 7.28
N ALA A 29 0.20 -3.74 7.76
CA ALA A 29 0.73 -3.37 9.05
C ALA A 29 -0.21 -3.92 10.15
N GLN A 30 -0.21 -5.23 10.32
CA GLN A 30 -0.63 -5.90 11.54
C GLN A 30 0.34 -5.47 12.66
N GLN A 31 -0.16 -5.53 13.90
CA GLN A 31 0.68 -5.26 15.06
C GLN A 31 1.89 -6.17 14.98
N ALA A 32 3.08 -5.58 15.07
CA ALA A 32 4.27 -6.39 15.06
C ALA A 32 4.29 -7.11 16.41
N ASP A 33 3.95 -8.39 16.42
CA ASP A 33 4.40 -9.28 17.48
C ASP A 33 5.90 -9.02 17.69
N PRO A 34 6.45 -9.12 18.92
CA PRO A 34 7.88 -8.93 19.13
C PRO A 34 8.72 -9.77 18.16
N SER A 35 8.23 -10.96 17.79
CA SER A 35 8.81 -11.82 16.75
C SER A 35 8.73 -11.23 15.33
N GLU A 36 7.63 -10.59 14.94
CA GLU A 36 7.46 -9.96 13.62
C GLU A 36 8.32 -8.71 13.47
N CYS A 37 8.46 -7.90 14.53
CA CYS A 37 9.36 -6.76 14.50
C CYS A 37 10.82 -7.22 14.32
N GLU A 38 11.23 -8.22 15.10
CA GLU A 38 12.59 -8.76 15.03
C GLU A 38 12.88 -9.36 13.66
N GLN A 39 11.94 -10.09 13.08
CA GLN A 39 12.05 -10.59 11.71
C GLN A 39 12.20 -9.47 10.68
N LYS A 40 11.40 -8.41 10.76
CA LYS A 40 11.54 -7.25 9.86
C LYS A 40 12.90 -6.57 10.01
N ARG A 41 13.35 -6.38 11.25
CA ARG A 41 14.67 -5.80 11.51
C ARG A 41 15.78 -6.68 10.94
N ALA A 42 15.70 -8.00 11.15
CA ALA A 42 16.69 -8.96 10.65
C ALA A 42 16.74 -8.99 9.12
N GLY A 43 15.58 -9.01 8.46
CA GLY A 43 15.48 -8.95 7.00
C GLY A 43 16.13 -7.70 6.41
N VAL A 44 15.76 -6.51 6.91
CA VAL A 44 16.36 -5.24 6.45
C VAL A 44 17.86 -5.19 6.75
N THR A 45 18.29 -5.75 7.89
CA THR A 45 19.73 -5.83 8.21
C THR A 45 20.48 -6.70 7.20
N ALA A 46 19.92 -7.84 6.80
CA ALA A 46 20.53 -8.68 5.76
C ALA A 46 20.63 -7.95 4.42
N GLU A 47 19.59 -7.20 4.02
CA GLU A 47 19.61 -6.39 2.79
C GLU A 47 20.66 -5.27 2.85
N VAL A 48 20.91 -4.67 4.03
CA VAL A 48 21.97 -3.68 4.21
C VAL A 48 23.34 -4.31 3.93
N GLU A 49 23.61 -5.49 4.47
CA GLU A 49 24.89 -6.17 4.28
C GLU A 49 25.10 -6.61 2.83
N GLU A 50 24.04 -7.09 2.16
CA GLU A 50 24.06 -7.37 0.71
C GLU A 50 24.36 -6.11 -0.11
N ALA A 51 23.66 -5.01 0.17
CA ALA A 51 23.84 -3.75 -0.55
C ALA A 51 25.24 -3.14 -0.32
N LYS A 52 25.83 -3.31 0.88
CA LYS A 52 27.21 -2.94 1.18
C LYS A 52 28.20 -3.75 0.36
N ALA A 53 28.04 -5.09 0.33
CA ALA A 53 28.90 -5.98 -0.43
C ALA A 53 28.85 -5.67 -1.94
N ALA A 54 27.69 -5.25 -2.45
CA ALA A 54 27.51 -4.85 -3.84
C ALA A 54 27.92 -3.39 -4.15
N GLY A 55 28.40 -2.60 -3.18
CA GLY A 55 28.79 -1.21 -3.38
C GLY A 55 27.63 -0.25 -3.69
N GLN A 56 26.39 -0.62 -3.34
CA GLN A 56 25.17 0.12 -3.66
C GLN A 56 24.87 1.20 -2.62
N THR A 57 25.67 2.27 -2.57
CA THR A 57 25.66 3.27 -1.49
C THR A 57 24.29 3.93 -1.28
N ASP A 58 23.56 4.23 -2.36
CA ASP A 58 22.21 4.82 -2.26
C ASP A 58 21.18 3.86 -1.66
N ARG A 59 21.29 2.57 -2.00
CA ARG A 59 20.43 1.53 -1.44
C ARG A 59 20.72 1.32 0.04
N VAL A 60 22.00 1.26 0.43
CA VAL A 60 22.41 1.19 1.84
C VAL A 60 21.79 2.35 2.63
N ARG A 61 21.92 3.59 2.14
CA ARG A 61 21.35 4.76 2.80
C ARG A 61 19.83 4.68 2.95
N GLY A 62 19.12 4.16 1.95
CA GLY A 62 17.67 3.92 2.03
C GLY A 62 17.30 2.87 3.08
N LEU A 63 18.01 1.75 3.09
CA LEU A 63 17.78 0.64 4.02
C LEU A 63 18.11 1.01 5.47
N GLU A 64 19.17 1.80 5.70
CA GLU A 64 19.52 2.31 7.03
C GLU A 64 18.43 3.23 7.59
N ARG A 65 17.81 4.06 6.74
CA ARG A 65 16.63 4.87 7.14
C ARG A 65 15.46 3.97 7.53
N ALA A 66 15.15 2.96 6.72
CA ALA A 66 14.10 1.99 7.03
C ALA A 66 14.38 1.25 8.35
N LEU A 67 15.64 0.86 8.61
CA LEU A 67 16.05 0.23 9.85
C LEU A 67 15.84 1.16 11.06
N ALA A 68 16.13 2.46 10.92
CA ALA A 68 15.88 3.45 11.97
C ALA A 68 14.39 3.61 12.26
N GLU A 69 13.54 3.65 11.22
CA GLU A 69 12.09 3.68 11.38
C GLU A 69 11.54 2.42 12.07
N ILE A 70 12.06 1.24 11.72
CA ILE A 70 11.71 -0.03 12.39
C ILE A 70 12.06 0.06 13.88
N LYS A 71 13.27 0.48 14.23
CA LYS A 71 13.71 0.61 15.63
C LYS A 71 12.79 1.50 16.46
N VAL A 72 12.35 2.64 15.91
CA VAL A 72 11.43 3.55 16.60
C VAL A 72 10.03 2.95 16.68
N SER A 73 9.52 2.43 15.57
CA SER A 73 8.14 1.92 15.48
C SER A 73 7.89 0.65 16.29
N CYS A 74 8.94 -0.13 16.58
CA CYS A 74 8.85 -1.34 17.39
C CYS A 74 8.92 -1.12 18.91
N THR A 75 8.98 0.13 19.36
CA THR A 75 8.81 0.45 20.77
C THR A 75 7.33 0.51 21.13
N GLU A 76 6.95 0.23 22.38
CA GLU A 76 5.56 0.39 22.85
C GLU A 76 4.97 1.78 22.53
N PRO A 77 5.68 2.90 22.82
CA PRO A 77 5.23 4.23 22.40
C PRO A 77 5.06 4.38 20.88
N GLY A 78 5.99 3.81 20.09
CA GLY A 78 5.92 3.83 18.63
C GLY A 78 4.73 3.05 18.08
N GLN A 79 4.46 1.88 18.63
CA GLN A 79 3.30 1.06 18.27
C GLN A 79 2.00 1.75 18.64
N LYS A 80 1.93 2.36 19.83
CA LYS A 80 0.78 3.17 20.25
C LYS A 80 0.55 4.34 19.30
N ALA A 81 1.58 5.13 18.99
CA ALA A 81 1.45 6.26 18.07
C ALA A 81 0.96 5.82 16.68
N LYS A 82 1.41 4.66 16.19
CA LYS A 82 0.94 4.08 14.92
C LYS A 82 -0.54 3.70 14.98
N ARG A 83 -1.00 3.09 16.08
CA ARG A 83 -2.43 2.80 16.30
C ARG A 83 -3.25 4.08 16.34
N ASP A 84 -2.84 5.06 17.13
CA ASP A 84 -3.55 6.33 17.32
C ASP A 84 -3.69 7.07 15.98
N ARG A 85 -2.61 7.12 15.19
CA ARG A 85 -2.64 7.68 13.83
C ARG A 85 -3.62 6.95 12.91
N ARG A 86 -3.65 5.61 12.97
CA ARG A 86 -4.58 4.80 12.16
C ARG A 86 -6.03 5.07 12.56
N VAL A 87 -6.34 5.15 13.85
CA VAL A 87 -7.68 5.48 14.35
C VAL A 87 -8.07 6.89 13.89
N SER A 88 -7.20 7.89 14.09
CA SER A 88 -7.46 9.26 13.67
C SER A 88 -7.72 9.38 12.17
N GLN A 89 -6.99 8.64 11.34
CA GLN A 89 -7.23 8.63 9.90
C GLN A 89 -8.61 8.04 9.55
N LYS A 90 -9.02 6.95 10.22
CA LYS A 90 -10.34 6.34 10.01
C LYS A 90 -11.48 7.22 10.50
N GLU A 91 -11.28 7.98 11.58
CA GLU A 91 -12.25 9.00 12.03
C GLU A 91 -12.45 10.08 10.97
N LYS A 92 -11.36 10.61 10.39
CA LYS A 92 -11.44 11.57 9.29
C LYS A 92 -12.17 11.00 8.07
N ASP A 93 -11.93 9.74 7.75
CA ASP A 93 -12.61 9.06 6.64
C ASP A 93 -14.12 8.96 6.90
N VAL A 94 -14.54 8.62 8.13
CA VAL A 94 -15.97 8.62 8.52
C VAL A 94 -16.58 10.01 8.37
N THR A 95 -15.93 11.06 8.89
CA THR A 95 -16.41 12.45 8.75
C THR A 95 -16.55 12.84 7.28
N LYS A 96 -15.57 12.50 6.44
CA LYS A 96 -15.63 12.75 5.00
C LYS A 96 -16.82 12.03 4.34
N ARG A 97 -17.05 10.76 4.67
CA ARG A 97 -18.16 9.98 4.10
C ARG A 97 -19.52 10.49 4.55
N GLN A 98 -19.62 11.00 5.78
CA GLN A 98 -20.82 11.65 6.28
C GLN A 98 -21.15 12.91 5.46
N HIS A 99 -20.15 13.75 5.19
CA HIS A 99 -20.33 14.93 4.34
C HIS A 99 -20.73 14.57 2.90
N GLU A 100 -20.07 13.57 2.29
CA GLU A 100 -20.42 13.08 0.95
C GLU A 100 -21.85 12.53 0.88
N LEU A 101 -22.36 11.94 1.98
CA LEU A 101 -23.75 11.49 2.08
C LEU A 101 -24.73 12.67 2.17
N GLU A 102 -24.42 13.68 2.99
CA GLU A 102 -25.24 14.89 3.11
C GLU A 102 -25.34 15.65 1.78
N GLU A 103 -24.24 15.74 1.03
CA GLU A 103 -24.24 16.28 -0.34
C GLU A 103 -25.17 15.47 -1.25
N ALA A 104 -25.08 14.14 -1.24
CA ALA A 104 -25.95 13.29 -2.05
C ALA A 104 -27.43 13.41 -1.65
N GLN A 105 -27.72 13.63 -0.37
CA GLN A 105 -29.08 13.87 0.12
C GLN A 105 -29.63 15.20 -0.39
N ARG A 106 -28.82 16.26 -0.42
CA ARG A 106 -29.21 17.55 -1.01
C ARG A 106 -29.45 17.46 -2.52
N ASP A 107 -28.65 16.66 -3.22
CA ASP A 107 -28.82 16.40 -4.65
C ASP A 107 -30.09 15.58 -5.00
N GLY A 108 -30.67 14.87 -4.02
CA GLY A 108 -31.90 14.08 -4.18
C GLY A 108 -31.77 12.80 -5.04
N ASN A 109 -30.56 12.43 -5.48
CA ASN A 109 -30.35 11.25 -6.31
C ASN A 109 -30.30 9.98 -5.44
N ALA A 110 -31.35 9.16 -5.51
CA ALA A 110 -31.50 7.94 -4.69
C ALA A 110 -30.34 6.95 -4.83
N ASP A 111 -29.83 6.73 -6.05
CA ASP A 111 -28.71 5.81 -6.31
C ASP A 111 -27.41 6.32 -5.67
N LYS A 112 -27.15 7.64 -5.78
CA LYS A 112 -26.01 8.26 -5.11
C LYS A 112 -26.13 8.13 -3.60
N ILE A 113 -27.31 8.40 -3.02
CA ILE A 113 -27.56 8.30 -1.58
C ILE A 113 -27.27 6.87 -1.10
N ALA A 114 -27.84 5.85 -1.75
CA ALA A 114 -27.61 4.45 -1.39
C ALA A 114 -26.12 4.07 -1.43
N LYS A 115 -25.40 4.52 -2.47
CA LYS A 115 -23.95 4.29 -2.60
C LYS A 115 -23.15 4.98 -1.49
N ARG A 116 -23.52 6.20 -1.09
CA ARG A 116 -22.83 6.92 -0.01
C ARG A 116 -23.13 6.34 1.37
N GLN A 117 -24.34 5.88 1.62
CA GLN A 117 -24.69 5.17 2.85
C GLN A 117 -23.85 3.89 3.00
N ALA A 118 -23.71 3.09 1.94
CA ALA A 118 -22.87 1.90 1.96
C ALA A 118 -21.41 2.24 2.27
N LYS A 119 -20.87 3.30 1.66
CA LYS A 119 -19.50 3.77 1.88
C LYS A 119 -19.26 4.35 3.28
N LEU A 120 -20.26 5.00 3.86
CA LEU A 120 -20.21 5.45 5.25
C LEU A 120 -20.18 4.25 6.20
N LYS A 121 -21.04 3.25 5.98
CA LYS A 121 -21.05 2.02 6.77
C LYS A 121 -19.71 1.30 6.71
N GLU A 122 -19.12 1.15 5.53
CA GLU A 122 -17.80 0.56 5.34
C GLU A 122 -16.73 1.32 6.16
N ALA A 123 -16.71 2.65 6.10
CA ALA A 123 -15.77 3.45 6.88
C ALA A 123 -15.98 3.31 8.41
N GLN A 124 -17.23 3.19 8.87
CA GLN A 124 -17.55 2.96 10.28
C GLN A 124 -17.08 1.57 10.74
N ASP A 125 -17.29 0.53 9.92
CA ASP A 125 -16.83 -0.83 10.20
C ASP A 125 -15.29 -0.90 10.25
N GLU A 126 -14.60 -0.19 9.34
CA GLU A 126 -13.14 -0.06 9.35
C GLU A 126 -12.61 0.71 10.57
N LEU A 127 -13.27 1.78 11.00
CA LEU A 127 -12.93 2.51 12.22
C LEU A 127 -13.10 1.62 13.45
N ALA A 128 -14.21 0.87 13.53
CA ALA A 128 -14.45 -0.07 14.62
C ALA A 128 -13.37 -1.17 14.67
N ALA A 129 -12.96 -1.71 13.52
CA ALA A 129 -11.86 -2.66 13.43
C ALA A 129 -10.51 -2.01 13.84
N ALA A 130 -10.26 -0.76 13.45
CA ALA A 130 -9.02 -0.06 13.79
C ALA A 130 -8.86 0.20 15.29
N ARG A 131 -9.95 0.40 16.02
CA ARG A 131 -9.98 0.60 17.49
C ARG A 131 -9.80 -0.69 18.29
N LYS A 132 -10.10 -1.85 17.69
CA LYS A 132 -9.94 -3.19 18.32
C LYS A 132 -8.53 -3.77 18.16
N LYS A 133 -7.67 -3.13 17.37
CA LYS A 133 -6.30 -3.55 17.07
C LYS A 133 -5.31 -2.76 17.92
#